data_AF-A0A645FSZ9-F1
#
_entry.id   AF-A0A645FSZ9-F1
#
_cell.length_a   1.000
_cell.length_b   1.000
_cell.length_c   1.000
_cell.angle_alpha   90.00
_cell.angle_beta   90.00
_cell.angle_gamma   90.00
#
_symmetry.space_group_name_H-M   'P 1'
#
loop_
_entity.id
_entity.type
_entity.pdbx_description
1 polymer ?
#
loop_
_entity_poly.entity_id
_entity_poly.type
_entity_poly.pdbx_seq_one_letter_code
_entity_poly.pdbx_strand_id
1 'polypeptide(L)'
;MVRPRTDTGAEDSENPMGMDNLLRTVGIETPDWYCKTECCGASSLLNNPEISKIRIRDVLISAQASGADAIAVACPLCHMNLEMTLEDQGKKIPVVYFTQLLGLALGCNVKDVELNKMLVQYDWDSKLI
;
A
#
# COMPACT_ATOMS: atom_id res chain seq x y z
N MET A 1 4.49 -2.76 10.76
CA MET A 1 5.73 -3.00 9.98
C MET A 1 6.41 -4.23 10.57
N VAL A 2 6.83 -5.16 9.74
CA VAL A 2 7.48 -6.42 10.17
C VAL A 2 8.92 -6.11 10.56
N ARG A 3 9.14 -5.95 11.86
CA ARG A 3 10.43 -5.68 12.50
C ARG A 3 10.39 -6.38 13.87
N PRO A 4 11.55 -6.71 14.46
CA PRO A 4 11.58 -7.31 15.79
C PRO A 4 10.74 -6.53 16.81
N ARG A 5 10.07 -7.26 17.70
CA ARG A 5 9.24 -6.68 18.76
C ARG A 5 10.02 -5.71 19.65
N THR A 6 11.30 -6.00 19.89
CA THR A 6 12.22 -5.13 20.65
C THR A 6 12.35 -3.73 20.07
N ASP A 7 12.19 -3.59 18.75
CA ASP A 7 12.45 -2.34 18.04
C ASP A 7 11.17 -1.53 17.82
N THR A 8 10.03 -2.22 17.72
CA THR A 8 8.74 -1.60 17.34
C THR A 8 7.71 -1.53 18.46
N GLY A 9 7.87 -2.35 19.51
CA GLY A 9 6.84 -2.52 20.52
C GLY A 9 5.55 -3.16 20.00
N ALA A 10 5.53 -3.67 18.75
CA ALA A 10 4.37 -4.34 18.20
C ALA A 10 4.00 -5.58 19.02
N GLU A 11 2.70 -5.81 19.23
CA GLU A 11 2.22 -7.01 19.93
C GLU A 11 2.61 -8.28 19.18
N ASP A 12 2.47 -8.25 17.85
CA ASP A 12 2.85 -9.31 16.94
C ASP A 12 3.78 -8.74 15.85
N SER A 13 4.99 -9.29 15.75
CA SER A 13 5.97 -8.90 14.75
C SER A 13 5.74 -9.58 13.39
N GLU A 14 5.10 -10.75 13.37
CA GLU A 14 4.80 -11.52 12.16
C GLU A 14 3.52 -11.01 11.49
N ASN A 15 2.54 -10.56 12.27
CA ASN A 15 1.32 -9.91 11.78
C ASN A 15 1.02 -8.56 12.49
N PRO A 16 1.80 -7.51 12.20
CA PRO A 16 1.63 -6.21 12.84
C PRO A 16 0.36 -5.50 12.36
N MET A 17 -0.58 -5.25 13.27
CA MET A 17 -1.90 -4.64 12.98
C MET A 17 -1.97 -3.11 13.13
N GLY A 18 -0.87 -2.44 13.43
CA GLY A 18 -0.89 -1.00 13.76
C GLY A 18 -1.45 -0.09 12.65
N MET A 19 -1.09 -0.36 11.39
CA MET A 19 -1.60 0.41 10.25
C MET A 19 -3.08 0.11 9.98
N ASP A 20 -3.47 -1.15 10.05
CA ASP A 20 -4.86 -1.59 9.90
C ASP A 20 -5.77 -0.95 10.93
N ASN A 21 -5.38 -1.04 12.21
CA ASN A 21 -6.18 -0.49 13.31
C ASN A 21 -6.31 1.02 13.19
N LEU A 22 -5.26 1.70 12.75
CA LEU A 22 -5.29 3.14 12.51
C LEU A 22 -6.28 3.52 11.39
N LEU A 23 -6.24 2.83 10.26
CA LEU A 23 -7.17 3.05 9.14
C LEU A 23 -8.61 2.69 9.51
N ARG A 24 -8.82 1.58 10.23
CA ARG A 24 -10.15 1.18 10.73
C ARG A 24 -10.75 2.19 11.70
N THR A 25 -9.91 2.85 12.52
CA THR A 25 -10.37 3.88 13.46
C THR A 25 -10.99 5.08 12.74
N VAL A 26 -10.54 5.37 11.52
CA VAL A 26 -11.09 6.44 10.68
C VAL A 26 -12.16 5.95 9.70
N GLY A 27 -12.66 4.73 9.88
CA GLY A 27 -13.76 4.16 9.09
C GLY A 27 -13.35 3.47 7.79
N ILE A 28 -12.05 3.24 7.56
CA ILE A 28 -11.56 2.54 6.36
C ILE A 28 -11.50 1.04 6.64
N GLU A 29 -12.16 0.25 5.79
CA GLU A 29 -12.07 -1.20 5.85
C GLU A 29 -10.70 -1.70 5.38
N THR A 30 -10.08 -2.58 6.18
CA THR A 30 -8.83 -3.25 5.78
C THR A 30 -9.05 -4.76 5.78
N PRO A 31 -9.30 -5.37 4.60
CA PRO A 31 -9.50 -6.81 4.52
C PRO A 31 -8.20 -7.54 4.90
N ASP A 32 -8.34 -8.74 5.45
CA ASP A 32 -7.20 -9.64 5.58
C ASP A 32 -6.88 -10.26 4.21
N TRP A 33 -5.61 -10.34 3.86
CA TRP A 33 -5.18 -10.77 2.54
C TRP A 33 -3.80 -11.42 2.58
N TYR A 34 -3.55 -12.29 1.60
CA TYR A 34 -2.28 -12.99 1.47
C TYR A 34 -1.15 -12.00 1.11
N CYS A 35 0.10 -12.26 1.49
CA CYS A 35 1.22 -11.33 1.27
C CYS A 35 1.16 -9.95 1.98
N LYS A 36 0.22 -9.71 2.91
CA LYS A 36 0.12 -8.45 3.66
C LYS A 36 1.42 -8.00 4.31
N THR A 37 2.21 -8.97 4.77
CA THR A 37 3.47 -8.76 5.51
C THR A 37 4.71 -9.02 4.66
N GLU A 38 4.53 -9.34 3.38
CA GLU A 38 5.62 -9.62 2.45
C GLU A 38 6.31 -8.34 1.98
N CYS A 39 7.61 -8.46 1.67
CA CYS A 39 8.40 -7.36 1.13
C CYS A 39 8.08 -7.16 -0.36
N CYS A 40 7.96 -5.89 -0.80
CA CYS A 40 7.75 -5.55 -2.21
C CYS A 40 8.97 -5.83 -3.11
N GLY A 41 10.13 -6.15 -2.53
CA GLY A 41 11.36 -6.47 -3.29
C GLY A 41 12.18 -5.28 -3.79
N ALA A 42 11.72 -4.04 -3.56
CA ALA A 42 12.35 -2.83 -4.11
C ALA A 42 13.86 -2.70 -3.77
N SER A 43 14.28 -3.06 -2.55
CA SER A 43 15.70 -3.02 -2.16
C SER A 43 16.59 -3.96 -2.96
N SER A 44 16.01 -4.98 -3.59
CA SER A 44 16.70 -5.98 -4.39
C SER A 44 16.73 -5.63 -5.88
N LEU A 45 16.10 -4.52 -6.31
CA LEU A 45 16.03 -4.14 -7.73
C LEU A 45 17.40 -4.09 -8.42
N LEU A 46 18.41 -3.53 -7.74
CA LEU A 46 19.75 -3.37 -8.31
C LEU A 46 20.58 -4.67 -8.29
N ASN A 47 20.43 -5.46 -7.23
CA ASN A 47 21.29 -6.63 -7.01
C ASN A 47 20.69 -7.93 -7.57
N ASN A 48 19.37 -8.08 -7.47
CA ASN A 48 18.62 -9.28 -7.84
C ASN A 48 17.25 -8.90 -8.43
N PRO A 49 17.21 -8.30 -9.63
CA PRO A 49 15.97 -7.79 -10.23
C PRO A 49 14.90 -8.88 -10.42
N GLU A 50 15.30 -10.11 -10.71
CA GLU A 50 14.37 -11.23 -10.87
C GLU A 50 13.63 -11.57 -9.57
N ILE A 51 14.32 -11.51 -8.42
CA ILE A 51 13.67 -11.71 -7.12
C ILE A 51 12.71 -10.56 -6.85
N SER A 52 13.09 -9.32 -7.15
CA SER A 52 12.21 -8.15 -6.99
C SER A 52 10.92 -8.33 -7.80
N LYS A 53 11.05 -8.72 -9.08
CA LYS A 53 9.91 -8.96 -9.99
C LYS A 53 8.97 -10.05 -9.49
N ILE A 54 9.50 -11.15 -8.96
CA ILE A 54 8.67 -12.23 -8.39
C ILE A 54 7.89 -11.71 -7.18
N ARG A 55 8.58 -11.07 -6.24
CA ARG A 55 7.97 -10.58 -4.99
C ARG A 55 6.87 -9.56 -5.24
N ILE A 56 7.13 -8.58 -6.10
CA ILE A 56 6.13 -7.55 -6.40
C ILE A 56 4.93 -8.13 -7.13
N ARG A 57 5.15 -9.10 -8.03
CA ARG A 57 4.07 -9.78 -8.74
C ARG A 57 3.14 -10.52 -7.76
N ASP A 58 3.70 -11.26 -6.81
CA ASP A 58 2.92 -12.02 -5.82
C ASP A 58 2.08 -11.07 -4.94
N VAL A 59 2.69 -9.97 -4.47
CA VAL A 59 2.00 -8.92 -3.71
C VAL A 59 0.84 -8.32 -4.53
N LEU A 60 1.07 -7.94 -5.79
CA LEU A 60 0.04 -7.32 -6.62
C LEU A 60 -1.11 -8.26 -6.98
N ILE A 61 -0.81 -9.54 -7.27
CA ILE A 61 -1.83 -10.55 -7.54
C ILE A 61 -2.70 -10.74 -6.29
N SER A 62 -2.07 -10.87 -5.13
CA SER A 62 -2.78 -11.07 -3.87
C SER A 62 -3.63 -9.85 -3.50
N ALA A 63 -3.07 -8.64 -3.62
CA ALA A 63 -3.80 -7.40 -3.36
C ALA A 63 -5.03 -7.27 -4.27
N GLN A 64 -4.91 -7.60 -5.56
CA GLN A 64 -6.04 -7.60 -6.48
C GLN A 64 -7.09 -8.66 -6.13
N ALA A 65 -6.66 -9.84 -5.68
CA ALA A 65 -7.56 -10.91 -5.27
C ALA A 65 -8.33 -10.59 -3.98
N SER A 66 -7.83 -9.67 -3.14
CA SER A 66 -8.51 -9.23 -1.91
C SER A 66 -9.79 -8.43 -2.17
N GLY A 67 -9.96 -7.89 -3.37
CA GLY A 67 -11.07 -6.99 -3.71
C GLY A 67 -10.93 -5.56 -3.19
N ALA A 68 -9.76 -5.19 -2.64
CA ALA A 68 -9.51 -3.84 -2.15
C ALA A 68 -9.54 -2.78 -3.27
N ASP A 69 -10.08 -1.59 -2.95
CA ASP A 69 -10.12 -0.45 -3.87
C ASP A 69 -8.76 0.24 -4.04
N ALA A 70 -7.86 0.12 -3.06
CA ALA A 70 -6.54 0.74 -3.04
C ALA A 70 -5.54 -0.08 -2.20
N ILE A 71 -4.24 0.08 -2.49
CA ILE A 71 -3.14 -0.49 -1.70
C ILE A 71 -2.53 0.61 -0.83
N ALA A 72 -2.70 0.51 0.48
CA ALA A 72 -2.07 1.44 1.43
C ALA A 72 -0.65 1.00 1.81
N VAL A 73 0.31 1.92 1.72
CA VAL A 73 1.71 1.69 2.07
C VAL A 73 2.24 2.73 3.06
N ALA A 74 3.32 2.38 3.76
CA ALA A 74 4.04 3.27 4.68
C ALA A 74 5.52 3.47 4.29
N CYS A 75 5.93 2.94 3.13
CA CYS A 75 7.32 2.90 2.69
C CYS A 75 7.45 3.53 1.30
N PRO A 76 8.36 4.50 1.09
CA PRO A 76 8.57 5.13 -0.22
C PRO A 76 8.99 4.15 -1.31
N LEU A 77 9.79 3.15 -0.95
CA LEU A 77 10.22 2.14 -1.90
C LEU A 77 9.07 1.20 -2.29
N CYS A 78 8.16 0.88 -1.36
CA CYS A 78 6.95 0.13 -1.70
C CYS A 78 6.05 0.91 -2.64
N HIS A 79 5.82 2.20 -2.34
CA HIS A 79 5.01 3.08 -3.18
C HIS A 79 5.56 3.09 -4.60
N MET A 80 6.82 3.50 -4.77
CA MET A 80 7.48 3.60 -6.07
C MET A 80 7.45 2.28 -6.86
N ASN A 81 7.85 1.18 -6.23
CA ASN A 81 8.00 -0.10 -6.93
C ASN A 81 6.63 -0.64 -7.41
N LEU A 82 5.63 -0.62 -6.53
CA LEU A 82 4.27 -1.08 -6.86
C LEU A 82 3.64 -0.23 -7.96
N GLU A 83 3.78 1.08 -7.85
CA GLU A 83 3.18 2.04 -8.76
C GLU A 83 3.79 1.94 -10.17
N MET A 84 5.12 1.89 -10.29
CA MET A 84 5.80 1.67 -11.58
C MET A 84 5.39 0.35 -12.22
N THR A 85 5.32 -0.72 -11.43
CA THR A 85 4.93 -2.06 -11.94
C THR A 85 3.47 -2.09 -12.40
N LEU A 86 2.58 -1.36 -11.73
CA LEU A 86 1.17 -1.27 -12.11
C LEU A 86 0.96 -0.41 -13.36
N GLU A 87 1.72 0.68 -13.50
CA GLU A 87 1.75 1.51 -14.71
C GLU A 87 2.15 0.65 -15.93
N ASP A 88 3.23 -0.11 -15.83
CA ASP A 88 3.70 -1.02 -16.88
C ASP A 88 2.66 -2.09 -17.27
N GLN A 89 1.83 -2.52 -16.32
CA GLN A 89 0.79 -3.52 -16.54
C GLN A 89 -0.55 -2.94 -17.03
N GLY A 90 -0.69 -1.61 -17.09
CA GLY A 90 -1.95 -0.93 -17.42
C GLY A 90 -3.09 -1.21 -16.42
N LYS A 91 -2.76 -1.62 -15.20
CA LYS A 91 -3.73 -1.92 -14.12
C LYS A 91 -3.98 -0.69 -13.26
N LYS A 92 -5.18 -0.59 -12.67
CA LYS A 92 -5.68 0.65 -12.05
C LYS A 92 -5.97 0.56 -10.54
N ILE A 93 -5.39 -0.39 -9.80
CA ILE A 93 -5.48 -0.30 -8.33
C ILE A 93 -4.46 0.76 -7.87
N PRO A 94 -4.89 1.86 -7.25
CA PRO A 94 -3.98 2.91 -6.83
C PRO A 94 -3.16 2.44 -5.62
N VAL A 95 -1.90 2.88 -5.57
CA VAL A 95 -1.02 2.69 -4.43
C VAL A 95 -0.93 4.03 -3.72
N VAL A 96 -1.27 4.06 -2.44
CA VAL A 96 -1.38 5.31 -1.68
C VAL A 96 -0.60 5.20 -0.38
N TYR A 97 -0.10 6.32 0.12
CA TYR A 97 0.35 6.37 1.50
C TYR A 97 -0.82 6.34 2.46
N PHE A 98 -0.67 5.59 3.55
CA PHE A 98 -1.69 5.55 4.60
C PHE A 98 -1.99 6.94 5.19
N THR A 99 -1.01 7.86 5.19
CA THR A 99 -1.20 9.25 5.64
C THR A 99 -2.07 10.07 4.69
N GLN A 100 -2.10 9.76 3.39
CA GLN A 100 -3.01 10.42 2.45
C GLN A 100 -4.46 10.02 2.75
N LEU A 101 -4.69 8.73 3.03
CA LEU A 101 -5.99 8.23 3.47
C LEU A 101 -6.43 8.86 4.79
N LEU A 102 -5.52 9.01 5.75
CA LEU A 102 -5.80 9.72 6.99
C LEU A 102 -6.13 11.20 6.75
N GLY A 103 -5.40 11.87 5.86
CA GLY A 103 -5.69 13.25 5.47
C GLY A 103 -7.12 13.39 4.94
N LEU A 104 -7.54 12.51 4.03
CA LEU A 104 -8.92 12.49 3.53
C LEU A 104 -9.93 12.29 4.65
N ALA A 105 -9.71 11.33 5.55
CA ALA A 105 -10.62 11.05 6.65
C ALA A 105 -10.68 12.20 7.68
N LEU A 106 -9.63 13.01 7.78
CA LEU A 106 -9.56 14.21 8.62
C LEU A 106 -10.13 15.47 7.93
N GLY A 107 -10.66 15.35 6.71
CA GLY A 107 -11.34 16.44 6.00
C GLY A 107 -10.48 17.18 4.97
N CYS A 108 -9.27 16.71 4.67
CA CYS A 108 -8.50 17.22 3.53
C CYS A 108 -9.12 16.76 2.21
N ASN A 109 -8.93 17.54 1.14
CA ASN A 109 -9.36 17.15 -0.21
C ASN A 109 -8.24 16.41 -0.98
N VAL A 110 -8.58 15.81 -2.13
CA VAL A 110 -7.66 15.05 -3.01
C VAL A 110 -6.39 15.83 -3.40
N LYS A 111 -6.49 17.16 -3.58
CA LYS A 111 -5.36 18.02 -3.92
C LYS A 111 -4.47 18.30 -2.71
N ASP A 112 -5.05 18.48 -1.53
CA ASP A 112 -4.30 18.72 -0.28
C ASP A 112 -3.41 17.52 0.07
N VAL A 113 -3.88 16.30 -0.21
CA VAL A 113 -3.13 15.06 0.00
C VAL A 113 -2.34 14.59 -1.23
N GLU A 114 -2.32 15.40 -2.29
CA GLU A 114 -1.58 15.18 -3.54
C GLU A 114 -1.89 13.86 -4.28
N LEU A 115 -3.07 13.27 -4.08
CA LEU A 115 -3.47 12.03 -4.76
C LEU A 115 -3.61 12.24 -6.29
N ASN A 116 -3.77 13.47 -6.74
CA ASN A 116 -3.79 13.83 -8.16
C ASN A 116 -2.40 13.80 -8.85
N LYS A 117 -1.32 13.55 -8.11
CA LYS A 117 0.05 13.49 -8.64
C LYS A 117 0.61 12.07 -8.76
N MET A 118 -0.20 11.07 -8.44
CA MET A 118 0.19 9.67 -8.57
C MET A 118 0.39 9.30 -10.05
N LEU A 119 1.34 8.41 -10.30
CA LEU A 119 1.65 7.83 -11.60
C LEU A 119 0.48 6.98 -12.10
N VAL A 120 -0.08 6.12 -11.23
CA VAL A 120 -1.32 5.38 -11.54
C VAL A 120 -2.51 6.30 -11.33
N GLN A 121 -3.13 6.72 -12.44
CA GLN A 121 -4.31 7.59 -12.41
C GLN A 121 -5.54 6.80 -11.94
N TYR A 122 -6.22 7.36 -10.94
CA TYR A 122 -7.43 6.81 -10.33
C TYR A 122 -8.46 7.90 -10.10
N ASP A 123 -9.73 7.58 -10.32
CA ASP A 123 -10.84 8.50 -10.12
C ASP A 123 -11.28 8.49 -8.66
N TRP A 124 -10.62 9.34 -7.87
CA TRP A 124 -10.89 9.48 -6.43
C TRP A 124 -12.24 10.13 -6.14
N ASP A 125 -12.68 11.05 -7.00
CA ASP A 125 -13.89 11.84 -6.75
C ASP A 125 -15.15 10.96 -6.82
N SER A 126 -15.20 9.95 -7.69
CA SER A 126 -16.36 9.04 -7.77
C SER A 126 -16.39 7.95 -6.70
N LYS A 127 -15.28 7.73 -5.99
CA LYS A 127 -15.10 6.66 -5.00
C LYS A 127 -15.18 7.13 -3.55
N LEU A 128 -15.05 8.43 -3.31
CA LEU A 128 -15.15 9.06 -1.99
C LEU A 128 -16.57 9.60 -1.67
N ILE A 129 -17.52 9.46 -2.61
CA ILE A 129 -18.96 9.80 -2.47
C ILE A 129 -19.74 8.54 -2.12
#